data_AF-A0A2Z5R0R1-F1
#
_entry.id   AF-A0A2Z5R0R1-F1
#
_cell.length_a   1.000
_cell.length_b   1.000
_cell.length_c   1.000
_cell.angle_alpha   90.00
_cell.angle_beta   90.00
_cell.angle_gamma   90.00
#
_symmetry.space_group_name_H-M   'P 1'
#
loop_
_entity.id
_entity.type
_entity.pdbx_description
1 polymer ?
#
loop_
_entity_poly.entity_id
_entity_poly.type
_entity_poly.pdbx_seq_one_letter_code
_entity_poly.pdbx_strand_id
1 'polypeptide(L)'
;MRAYRFLLTSKWILAFILCVLFSVLCVYLAGWQMSRKEALDWRNSLIVQNYHADPYRLEDKPRIFTDYDPNTQWHPVQMRGQYLPEKTLLARNRPYEGQNGFEVLVPFRTDDGQVIVINRGWLPASSSDAAAPREEVPAPPQGQMSIVARVHNGESATGKEAPQGQVASIDLKEIAERTSLPVSAGAYGLLDAENPAAASRPQQKAQPELDNGPNLSYSLQWYAFAVLIYVVYFWSARQKVRNDELDAQVAAELERYYGQFYNEDGTYVGEEDEAVVLRKMEMIDDMPSHMKSIVRPRPARKRSRPTDEEEEDAFLDGLS
;
A
#
# COMPACT_ATOMS: atom_id res chain seq x y z
N MET A 1 24.50 28.09 -18.79
CA MET A 1 23.11 28.29 -18.31
C MET A 1 22.04 28.40 -19.41
N ARG A 2 22.34 28.86 -20.65
CA ARG A 2 21.31 28.98 -21.71
C ARG A 2 20.68 27.64 -22.14
N ALA A 3 21.44 26.54 -22.10
CA ALA A 3 21.00 25.20 -22.54
C ALA A 3 19.75 24.66 -21.79
N TYR A 4 19.55 25.04 -20.53
CA TYR A 4 18.42 24.55 -19.72
C TYR A 4 17.23 25.52 -19.64
N ARG A 5 17.22 26.61 -20.42
CA ARG A 5 16.10 27.59 -20.40
C ARG A 5 14.76 26.96 -20.75
N PHE A 6 14.75 25.84 -21.50
CA PHE A 6 13.52 25.13 -21.84
C PHE A 6 12.80 24.56 -20.60
N LEU A 7 13.48 24.39 -19.46
CA LEU A 7 12.85 23.97 -18.20
C LEU A 7 11.79 24.98 -17.73
N LEU A 8 11.90 26.24 -18.14
CA LEU A 8 10.93 27.30 -17.86
C LEU A 8 9.75 27.33 -18.83
N THR A 9 9.68 26.40 -19.79
CA THR A 9 8.51 26.27 -20.67
C THR A 9 7.37 25.58 -19.94
N SER A 10 6.12 25.90 -20.30
CA SER A 10 4.92 25.38 -19.62
C SER A 10 4.89 23.85 -19.56
N LYS A 11 5.40 23.16 -20.58
CA LYS A 11 5.48 21.69 -20.61
C LYS A 11 6.40 21.12 -19.52
N TRP A 12 7.58 21.71 -19.33
CA TRP A 12 8.57 21.24 -18.35
C TRP A 12 8.24 21.66 -16.92
N ILE A 13 7.62 22.83 -16.75
CA ILE A 13 7.04 23.27 -15.48
C ILE A 13 5.90 22.32 -15.08
N LEU A 14 4.97 22.03 -16.00
CA LEU A 14 3.88 21.09 -15.73
C LEU A 14 4.42 19.70 -15.36
N ALA A 15 5.39 19.18 -16.12
CA ALA A 15 6.03 17.91 -15.80
C ALA A 15 6.68 17.91 -14.41
N PHE A 16 7.35 19.00 -14.01
CA PHE A 16 7.92 19.12 -12.68
C PHE A 16 6.84 19.16 -11.58
N ILE A 17 5.77 19.92 -11.78
CA ILE A 17 4.63 19.96 -10.86
C ILE A 17 4.03 18.55 -10.68
N LEU A 18 3.87 17.80 -11.76
CA LEU A 18 3.40 16.41 -11.69
C LEU A 18 4.37 15.51 -10.93
N CYS A 19 5.68 15.69 -11.09
CA CYS A 19 6.68 14.96 -10.30
C CYS A 19 6.56 15.27 -8.80
N VAL A 20 6.33 16.54 -8.44
CA VAL A 20 6.12 16.97 -7.05
C VAL A 20 4.85 16.35 -6.49
N LEU A 21 3.72 16.44 -7.20
CA LEU A 21 2.46 15.85 -6.75
C LEU A 21 2.57 14.33 -6.58
N PHE A 22 3.20 13.65 -7.52
CA PHE A 22 3.46 12.21 -7.44
C PHE A 22 4.36 11.85 -6.25
N SER A 23 5.42 12.62 -6.01
CA SER A 23 6.30 12.41 -4.85
C SER A 23 5.56 12.60 -3.53
N VAL A 24 4.72 13.65 -3.41
CA VAL A 24 3.91 13.89 -2.20
C VAL A 24 2.96 12.71 -1.95
N LEU A 25 2.31 12.20 -3.01
CA LEU A 25 1.46 11.01 -2.92
C LEU A 25 2.26 9.78 -2.45
N CYS A 26 3.44 9.54 -3.01
CA CYS A 26 4.30 8.43 -2.62
C CYS A 26 4.71 8.52 -1.14
N VAL A 27 5.12 9.70 -0.67
CA VAL A 27 5.48 9.91 0.74
C VAL A 27 4.27 9.69 1.67
N TYR A 28 3.09 10.14 1.27
CA TYR A 28 1.86 9.87 2.00
C TYR A 28 1.57 8.36 2.10
N LEU A 29 1.67 7.63 0.99
CA LEU A 29 1.48 6.18 0.95
C LEU A 29 2.55 5.43 1.76
N ALA A 30 3.80 5.91 1.77
CA ALA A 30 4.86 5.37 2.61
C ALA A 30 4.52 5.53 4.10
N GLY A 31 4.04 6.71 4.51
CA GLY A 31 3.57 6.98 5.87
C GLY A 31 2.38 6.12 6.27
N TRP A 32 1.44 5.90 5.34
CA TRP A 32 0.33 4.97 5.56
C TRP A 32 0.79 3.52 5.76
N GLN A 33 1.80 3.06 5.00
CA GLN A 33 2.39 1.74 5.21
C GLN A 33 3.12 1.65 6.57
N MET A 34 3.82 2.71 6.98
CA MET A 34 4.47 2.76 8.29
C MET A 34 3.47 2.68 9.46
N SER A 35 2.32 3.35 9.37
CA SER A 35 1.30 3.23 10.42
C SER A 35 0.71 1.82 10.52
N ARG A 36 0.60 1.09 9.40
CA ARG A 36 0.23 -0.34 9.40
C ARG A 36 1.30 -1.21 10.05
N LYS A 37 2.58 -0.91 9.81
CA LYS A 37 3.69 -1.57 10.51
C LYS A 37 3.62 -1.32 12.02
N GLU A 38 3.46 -0.07 12.45
CA GLU A 38 3.42 0.29 13.87
C GLU A 38 2.28 -0.44 14.61
N ALA A 39 1.11 -0.58 13.97
CA ALA A 39 0.01 -1.36 14.52
C ALA A 39 0.35 -2.85 14.69
N LEU A 40 1.06 -3.45 13.73
CA LEU A 40 1.54 -4.85 13.84
C LEU A 40 2.61 -4.99 14.93
N ASP A 41 3.57 -4.07 14.98
CA ASP A 41 4.63 -4.05 15.99
C ASP A 41 4.02 -3.93 17.40
N TRP A 42 3.03 -3.06 17.57
CA TRP A 42 2.31 -2.91 18.83
C TRP A 42 1.60 -4.22 19.22
N ARG A 43 0.85 -4.85 18.31
CA ARG A 43 0.22 -6.16 18.57
C ARG A 43 1.24 -7.23 18.96
N ASN A 44 2.35 -7.31 18.24
CA ASN A 44 3.43 -8.27 18.51
C ASN A 44 4.07 -8.01 19.86
N SER A 45 4.25 -6.74 20.23
CA SER A 45 4.80 -6.36 21.54
C SER A 45 3.91 -6.84 22.69
N LEU A 46 2.57 -6.78 22.54
CA LEU A 46 1.64 -7.32 23.53
C LEU A 46 1.78 -8.83 23.67
N ILE A 47 1.89 -9.57 22.57
CA ILE A 47 2.10 -11.03 22.62
C ILE A 47 3.41 -11.35 23.35
N VAL A 48 4.51 -10.69 22.97
CA VAL A 48 5.83 -10.95 23.56
C VAL A 48 5.86 -10.61 25.05
N GLN A 49 5.27 -9.47 25.45
CA GLN A 49 5.30 -9.00 26.83
C GLN A 49 4.32 -9.76 27.72
N ASN A 50 3.11 -10.02 27.24
CA ASN A 50 2.01 -10.46 28.09
C ASN A 50 1.79 -11.97 28.07
N TYR A 51 2.05 -12.67 26.96
CA TYR A 51 1.59 -14.06 26.79
C TYR A 51 2.22 -15.04 27.81
N HIS A 52 3.44 -14.74 28.26
CA HIS A 52 4.20 -15.49 29.27
C HIS A 52 4.50 -14.66 30.53
N ALA A 53 3.83 -13.52 30.73
CA ALA A 53 3.99 -12.74 31.96
C ALA A 53 3.50 -13.51 33.19
N ASP A 54 3.96 -13.11 34.37
CA ASP A 54 3.42 -13.64 35.62
C ASP A 54 1.91 -13.29 35.73
N PRO A 55 1.03 -14.24 36.10
CA PRO A 55 -0.40 -13.97 36.17
C PRO A 55 -0.75 -12.89 37.18
N TYR A 56 -1.58 -11.92 36.79
CA TYR A 56 -2.26 -11.07 37.77
C TYR A 56 -3.23 -11.90 38.59
N ARG A 57 -3.42 -11.57 39.86
CA ARG A 57 -4.58 -12.07 40.62
C ARG A 57 -5.78 -11.20 40.27
N LEU A 58 -6.94 -11.81 40.04
CA LEU A 58 -8.16 -11.04 39.79
C LEU A 58 -8.49 -10.07 40.94
N GLU A 59 -8.18 -10.47 42.18
CA GLU A 59 -8.31 -9.66 43.40
C GLU A 59 -7.55 -8.32 43.30
N ASP A 60 -6.36 -8.32 42.68
CA ASP A 60 -5.51 -7.13 42.52
C ASP A 60 -5.98 -6.23 41.37
N LYS A 61 -6.65 -6.81 40.37
CA LYS A 61 -7.17 -6.11 39.18
C LYS A 61 -8.63 -6.48 38.90
N PRO A 62 -9.58 -6.12 39.78
CA PRO A 62 -10.96 -6.60 39.71
C PRO A 62 -11.73 -6.11 38.48
N ARG A 63 -11.25 -5.07 37.80
CA ARG A 63 -11.91 -4.51 36.60
C ARG A 63 -11.39 -5.05 35.28
N ILE A 64 -10.38 -5.93 35.28
CA ILE A 64 -9.67 -6.34 34.05
C ILE A 64 -10.59 -6.99 32.99
N PHE A 65 -11.69 -7.62 33.41
CA PHE A 65 -12.70 -8.18 32.51
C PHE A 65 -13.94 -7.29 32.31
N THR A 66 -14.15 -6.28 33.15
CA THR A 66 -15.29 -5.36 33.05
C THR A 66 -14.98 -4.09 32.26
N ASP A 67 -13.72 -3.65 32.30
CA ASP A 67 -13.19 -2.46 31.65
C ASP A 67 -11.91 -2.85 30.90
N TYR A 68 -12.06 -3.14 29.62
CA TYR A 68 -10.98 -3.70 28.81
C TYR A 68 -9.93 -2.63 28.48
N ASP A 69 -8.70 -2.85 28.96
CA ASP A 69 -7.52 -2.11 28.53
C ASP A 69 -6.81 -2.90 27.42
N PRO A 70 -6.68 -2.35 26.19
CA PRO A 70 -5.95 -3.00 25.10
C PRO A 70 -4.51 -3.41 25.44
N ASN A 71 -3.85 -2.74 26.41
CA ASN A 71 -2.51 -3.12 26.85
C ASN A 71 -2.47 -4.40 27.68
N THR A 72 -3.63 -4.87 28.18
CA THR A 72 -3.75 -6.12 28.93
C THR A 72 -4.04 -7.34 28.05
N GLN A 73 -4.20 -7.15 26.73
CA GLN A 73 -4.45 -8.26 25.82
C GLN A 73 -3.35 -9.33 25.95
N TRP A 74 -3.76 -10.60 26.00
CA TRP A 74 -2.91 -11.78 26.22
C TRP A 74 -2.35 -11.96 27.63
N HIS A 75 -2.55 -11.00 28.54
CA HIS A 75 -1.99 -11.10 29.88
C HIS A 75 -2.73 -12.18 30.69
N PRO A 76 -2.02 -13.12 31.34
CA PRO A 76 -2.64 -14.12 32.18
C PRO A 76 -3.21 -13.49 33.46
N VAL A 77 -4.37 -14.00 33.86
CA VAL A 77 -5.06 -13.65 35.10
C VAL A 77 -5.47 -14.93 35.81
N GLN A 78 -5.02 -15.09 37.05
CA GLN A 78 -5.44 -16.14 37.95
C GLN A 78 -6.71 -15.73 38.69
N MET A 79 -7.70 -16.62 38.69
CA MET A 79 -8.96 -16.45 39.41
C MET A 79 -9.43 -17.77 40.03
N ARG A 80 -10.31 -17.68 41.02
CA ARG A 80 -10.95 -18.81 41.70
C ARG A 80 -12.47 -18.69 41.59
N GLY A 81 -13.14 -19.84 41.55
CA GLY A 81 -14.57 -19.93 41.31
C GLY A 81 -14.97 -21.26 40.67
N GLN A 82 -16.10 -21.26 39.98
CA GLN A 82 -16.69 -22.45 39.38
C GLN A 82 -17.26 -22.18 37.98
N TYR A 83 -17.17 -23.17 37.11
CA TYR A 83 -17.82 -23.14 35.80
C TYR A 83 -19.34 -23.27 35.91
N LEU A 84 -20.06 -22.69 34.95
CA LEU A 84 -21.51 -22.82 34.76
C LEU A 84 -21.78 -23.62 33.47
N PRO A 85 -21.58 -24.95 33.47
CA PRO A 85 -21.62 -25.79 32.27
C PRO A 85 -22.96 -25.76 31.54
N GLU A 86 -24.07 -25.58 32.26
CA GLU A 86 -25.42 -25.47 31.71
C GLU A 86 -25.63 -24.22 30.84
N LYS A 87 -24.68 -23.27 30.87
CA LYS A 87 -24.66 -22.04 30.07
C LYS A 87 -23.55 -22.03 29.02
N THR A 88 -23.02 -23.21 28.67
CA THR A 88 -22.01 -23.37 27.61
C THR A 88 -22.57 -22.93 26.26
N LEU A 89 -21.75 -22.20 25.50
CA LEU A 89 -22.05 -21.76 24.13
C LEU A 89 -20.90 -22.16 23.20
N LEU A 90 -21.21 -22.38 21.93
CA LEU A 90 -20.22 -22.65 20.88
C LEU A 90 -20.14 -21.47 19.93
N ALA A 91 -18.97 -20.81 19.87
CA ALA A 91 -18.72 -19.81 18.85
C ALA A 91 -18.38 -20.52 17.54
N ARG A 92 -19.23 -20.42 16.53
CA ARG A 92 -19.14 -21.17 15.27
C ARG A 92 -18.22 -20.51 14.24
N ASN A 93 -17.90 -21.25 13.18
CA ASN A 93 -17.06 -20.80 12.06
C ASN A 93 -15.69 -20.29 12.49
N ARG A 94 -15.05 -21.04 13.40
CA ARG A 94 -13.71 -20.73 13.91
C ARG A 94 -12.69 -21.53 13.12
N PRO A 95 -11.96 -20.94 12.17
CA PRO A 95 -10.92 -21.65 11.46
C PRO A 95 -9.71 -21.88 12.38
N TYR A 96 -9.20 -23.10 12.38
CA TYR A 96 -7.97 -23.48 13.07
C TYR A 96 -7.30 -24.64 12.31
N GLU A 97 -5.98 -24.52 12.05
CA GLU A 97 -5.18 -25.55 11.35
C GLU A 97 -5.82 -26.08 10.05
N GLY A 98 -6.40 -25.19 9.24
CA GLY A 98 -7.02 -25.52 7.94
C GLY A 98 -8.42 -26.14 8.02
N GLN A 99 -8.99 -26.28 9.23
CA GLN A 99 -10.34 -26.79 9.44
C GLN A 99 -11.25 -25.73 10.07
N ASN A 100 -12.55 -25.78 9.75
CA ASN A 100 -13.54 -24.99 10.46
C ASN A 100 -14.03 -25.75 11.71
N GLY A 101 -14.33 -25.01 12.76
CA GLY A 101 -14.82 -25.58 14.00
C GLY A 101 -15.49 -24.57 14.91
N PHE A 102 -15.45 -24.89 16.19
CA PHE A 102 -16.14 -24.18 17.25
C PHE A 102 -15.16 -23.85 18.36
N GLU A 103 -15.26 -22.64 18.92
CA GLU A 103 -14.62 -22.32 20.20
C GLU A 103 -15.63 -22.55 21.33
N VAL A 104 -15.21 -23.27 22.37
CA VAL A 104 -16.06 -23.69 23.48
C VAL A 104 -16.03 -22.62 24.56
N LEU A 105 -17.14 -21.91 24.71
CA LEU A 105 -17.30 -20.82 25.68
C LEU A 105 -18.08 -21.31 26.89
N VAL A 106 -17.44 -21.30 28.06
CA VAL A 106 -18.08 -21.67 29.33
C VAL A 106 -18.01 -20.48 30.29
N PRO A 107 -19.16 -19.94 30.74
CA PRO A 107 -19.16 -18.92 31.77
C PRO A 107 -18.55 -19.45 33.08
N PHE A 108 -17.71 -18.64 33.71
CA PHE A 108 -17.05 -18.92 34.98
C PHE A 108 -17.49 -17.87 35.99
N ARG A 109 -18.09 -18.33 37.10
CA ARG A 109 -18.45 -17.46 38.23
C ARG A 109 -17.31 -17.47 39.23
N THR A 110 -16.70 -16.32 39.40
CA THR A 110 -15.61 -16.09 40.36
C THR A 110 -16.14 -16.06 41.81
N ASP A 111 -15.24 -16.22 42.78
CA ASP A 111 -15.58 -16.13 44.22
C ASP A 111 -16.16 -14.77 44.60
N ASP A 112 -15.73 -13.70 43.91
CA ASP A 112 -16.25 -12.33 44.08
C ASP A 112 -17.58 -12.08 43.34
N GLY A 113 -18.15 -13.12 42.71
CA GLY A 113 -19.45 -13.09 42.05
C GLY A 113 -19.44 -12.59 40.60
N GLN A 114 -18.30 -12.14 40.07
CA GLN A 114 -18.18 -11.78 38.65
C GLN A 114 -18.37 -13.00 37.76
N VAL A 115 -19.09 -12.84 36.65
CA VAL A 115 -19.21 -13.86 35.61
C VAL A 115 -18.34 -13.47 34.43
N ILE A 116 -17.38 -14.32 34.08
CA ILE A 116 -16.44 -14.11 32.99
C ILE A 116 -16.62 -15.26 31.99
N VAL A 117 -16.72 -14.96 30.70
CA VAL A 117 -16.76 -16.01 29.67
C VAL A 117 -15.35 -16.55 29.49
N ILE A 118 -15.18 -17.87 29.61
CA ILE A 118 -13.90 -18.54 29.40
C ILE A 118 -13.98 -19.40 28.14
N ASN A 119 -13.13 -19.10 27.17
CA ASN A 119 -12.89 -19.95 26.02
C ASN A 119 -11.96 -21.09 26.44
N ARG A 120 -12.49 -22.30 26.51
CA ARG A 120 -11.76 -23.52 26.94
C ARG A 120 -11.01 -24.20 25.79
N GLY A 121 -11.06 -23.65 24.58
CA GLY A 121 -10.37 -24.16 23.40
C GLY A 121 -11.31 -24.43 22.23
N TRP A 122 -10.82 -25.21 21.27
CA TRP A 122 -11.42 -25.40 19.96
C TRP A 122 -11.80 -26.87 19.70
N LEU A 123 -12.88 -27.08 18.95
CA LEU A 123 -13.33 -28.39 18.47
C LEU A 123 -13.59 -28.33 16.96
N PRO A 124 -13.17 -29.34 16.18
CA PRO A 124 -13.47 -29.39 14.75
C PRO A 124 -14.98 -29.58 14.51
N ALA A 125 -15.49 -29.03 13.41
CA ALA A 125 -16.85 -29.30 12.97
C ALA A 125 -16.97 -30.72 12.41
N SER A 126 -18.17 -31.32 12.52
CA SER A 126 -18.43 -32.63 11.94
C SER A 126 -18.38 -32.58 10.42
N SER A 127 -17.82 -33.62 9.79
CA SER A 127 -17.82 -33.76 8.34
C SER A 127 -19.22 -34.04 7.77
N SER A 128 -20.14 -34.60 8.58
CA SER A 128 -21.52 -34.88 8.17
C SER A 128 -22.47 -33.71 8.42
N ASP A 129 -22.15 -32.85 9.39
CA ASP A 129 -22.92 -31.66 9.73
C ASP A 129 -22.01 -30.53 10.22
N ALA A 130 -21.79 -29.53 9.35
CA ALA A 130 -20.97 -28.37 9.67
C ALA A 130 -21.58 -27.47 10.76
N ALA A 131 -22.85 -27.68 11.14
CA ALA A 131 -23.51 -26.99 12.24
C ALA A 131 -23.28 -27.67 13.60
N ALA A 132 -22.65 -28.85 13.66
CA ALA A 132 -22.37 -29.56 14.89
C ALA A 132 -20.85 -29.80 15.08
N PRO A 133 -20.32 -29.78 16.31
CA PRO A 133 -18.96 -30.25 16.56
C PRO A 133 -18.84 -31.74 16.22
N ARG A 134 -17.66 -32.16 15.77
CA ARG A 134 -17.36 -33.56 15.42
C ARG A 134 -17.40 -34.48 16.63
N GLU A 135 -17.03 -33.94 17.78
CA GLU A 135 -16.92 -34.64 19.06
C GLU A 135 -17.86 -33.99 20.08
N GLU A 136 -18.24 -34.76 21.09
CA GLU A 136 -19.01 -34.22 22.22
C GLU A 136 -18.19 -33.17 22.96
N VAL A 137 -18.84 -32.07 23.36
CA VAL A 137 -18.17 -30.97 24.07
C VAL A 137 -17.73 -31.44 25.45
N PRO A 138 -16.42 -31.48 25.76
CA PRO A 138 -15.93 -31.94 27.05
C PRO A 138 -16.47 -31.10 28.21
N ALA A 139 -17.06 -31.76 29.21
CA ALA A 139 -17.54 -31.09 30.41
C ALA A 139 -16.36 -30.44 31.19
N PRO A 140 -16.54 -29.23 31.75
CA PRO A 140 -15.56 -28.65 32.65
C PRO A 140 -15.50 -29.41 33.99
N PRO A 141 -14.40 -29.27 34.75
CA PRO A 141 -14.32 -29.80 36.12
C PRO A 141 -15.45 -29.24 36.97
N GLN A 142 -15.96 -30.06 37.88
CA GLN A 142 -17.04 -29.67 38.80
C GLN A 142 -16.46 -29.07 40.09
N GLY A 143 -17.22 -28.14 40.67
CA GLY A 143 -16.91 -27.53 41.96
C GLY A 143 -15.93 -26.36 41.88
N GLN A 144 -15.37 -26.02 43.04
CA GLN A 144 -14.46 -24.89 43.19
C GLN A 144 -13.09 -25.21 42.62
N MET A 145 -12.54 -24.25 41.87
CA MET A 145 -11.27 -24.44 41.17
C MET A 145 -10.52 -23.12 40.97
N SER A 146 -9.22 -23.24 40.67
CA SER A 146 -8.41 -22.12 40.23
C SER A 146 -8.10 -22.24 38.75
N ILE A 147 -8.32 -21.17 38.00
CA ILE A 147 -7.97 -21.09 36.59
C ILE A 147 -7.02 -19.94 36.32
N VAL A 148 -6.21 -20.07 35.28
CA VAL A 148 -5.44 -19.00 34.67
C VAL A 148 -5.98 -18.82 33.26
N ALA A 149 -6.42 -17.61 32.94
CA ALA A 149 -6.92 -17.26 31.62
C ALA A 149 -6.26 -15.98 31.11
N ARG A 150 -5.90 -15.96 29.82
CA ARG A 150 -5.36 -14.77 29.15
C ARG A 150 -6.50 -13.84 28.74
N VAL A 151 -6.38 -12.55 29.05
CA VAL A 151 -7.39 -11.54 28.71
C VAL A 151 -7.47 -11.37 27.19
N HIS A 152 -8.69 -11.32 26.67
CA HIS A 152 -8.95 -11.07 25.25
C HIS A 152 -10.18 -10.18 25.08
N ASN A 153 -10.10 -9.22 24.16
CA ASN A 153 -11.23 -8.34 23.84
C ASN A 153 -12.43 -9.14 23.30
N GLY A 154 -13.64 -8.74 23.66
CA GLY A 154 -14.85 -9.21 23.00
C GLY A 154 -14.90 -8.85 21.51
N GLU A 155 -15.77 -9.52 20.77
CA GLU A 155 -15.99 -9.28 19.34
C GLU A 155 -17.24 -8.43 19.12
N SER A 156 -17.28 -7.72 17.99
CA SER A 156 -18.46 -6.97 17.57
C SER A 156 -19.59 -7.91 17.12
N ALA A 157 -20.83 -7.52 17.40
CA ALA A 157 -22.02 -8.18 16.89
C ALA A 157 -21.96 -8.32 15.35
N THR A 158 -22.15 -9.54 14.86
CA THR A 158 -22.20 -9.80 13.41
C THR A 158 -23.60 -9.64 12.82
N GLY A 159 -24.64 -9.55 13.65
CA GLY A 159 -26.05 -9.53 13.24
C GLY A 159 -26.55 -10.83 12.61
N LYS A 160 -25.73 -11.89 12.64
CA LYS A 160 -26.07 -13.20 12.09
C LYS A 160 -26.73 -14.05 13.14
N GLU A 161 -27.85 -14.67 12.79
CA GLU A 161 -28.47 -15.67 13.65
C GLU A 161 -27.57 -16.92 13.75
N ALA A 162 -27.59 -17.54 14.93
CA ALA A 162 -26.88 -18.77 15.23
C ALA A 162 -27.84 -19.76 15.90
N PRO A 163 -27.71 -21.07 15.65
CA PRO A 163 -28.53 -22.10 16.29
C PRO A 163 -28.53 -22.00 17.81
N GLN A 164 -29.50 -22.66 18.45
CA GLN A 164 -29.55 -22.73 19.91
C GLN A 164 -28.25 -23.33 20.46
N GLY A 165 -27.70 -22.72 21.52
CA GLY A 165 -26.40 -23.10 22.09
C GLY A 165 -25.18 -22.60 21.30
N GLN A 166 -25.36 -21.83 20.23
CA GLN A 166 -24.27 -21.28 19.41
C GLN A 166 -24.35 -19.76 19.31
N VAL A 167 -23.20 -19.15 19.02
CA VAL A 167 -23.06 -17.71 18.74
C VAL A 167 -22.21 -17.51 17.48
N ALA A 168 -22.55 -16.48 16.69
CA ALA A 168 -21.81 -16.15 15.47
C ALA A 168 -20.53 -15.36 15.75
N SER A 169 -20.49 -14.62 16.85
CA SER A 169 -19.36 -13.82 17.35
C SER A 169 -19.28 -13.94 18.86
N ILE A 170 -18.10 -13.72 19.45
CA ILE A 170 -17.92 -13.62 20.91
C ILE A 170 -18.33 -12.22 21.37
N ASP A 171 -19.56 -11.82 21.07
CA ASP A 171 -20.17 -10.60 21.58
C ASP A 171 -20.62 -10.85 23.01
N LEU A 172 -19.97 -10.19 23.97
CA LEU A 172 -20.22 -10.41 25.39
C LEU A 172 -21.61 -9.94 25.82
N LYS A 173 -22.19 -8.97 25.11
CA LYS A 173 -23.57 -8.53 25.36
C LYS A 173 -24.56 -9.58 24.88
N GLU A 174 -24.38 -10.12 23.67
CA GLU A 174 -25.21 -11.21 23.16
C GLU A 174 -25.12 -12.45 24.07
N ILE A 175 -23.92 -12.78 24.54
CA ILE A 175 -23.70 -13.91 25.45
C ILE A 175 -24.39 -13.67 26.80
N ALA A 176 -24.34 -12.45 27.35
CA ALA A 176 -25.07 -12.09 28.57
C ALA A 176 -26.58 -12.32 28.42
N GLU A 177 -27.16 -11.87 27.31
CA GLU A 177 -28.58 -12.01 27.00
C GLU A 177 -28.99 -13.49 26.84
N ARG A 178 -28.25 -14.26 26.03
CA ARG A 178 -28.52 -15.69 25.77
C ARG A 178 -28.38 -16.57 27.01
N THR A 179 -27.42 -16.26 27.88
CA THR A 179 -27.19 -17.05 29.11
C THR A 179 -28.07 -16.57 30.26
N SER A 180 -28.61 -15.35 30.18
CA SER A 180 -29.29 -14.65 31.28
C SER A 180 -28.39 -14.51 32.52
N LEU A 181 -27.10 -14.26 32.28
CA LEU A 181 -26.08 -14.07 33.32
C LEU A 181 -25.54 -12.63 33.28
N PRO A 182 -25.10 -12.07 34.42
CA PRO A 182 -24.42 -10.78 34.47
C PRO A 182 -22.96 -10.91 34.00
N VAL A 183 -22.77 -11.22 32.71
CA VAL A 183 -21.45 -11.40 32.09
C VAL A 183 -20.68 -10.08 32.07
N SER A 184 -19.40 -10.14 32.41
CA SER A 184 -18.47 -9.01 32.30
C SER A 184 -18.32 -8.61 30.83
N ALA A 185 -18.68 -7.36 30.51
CA ALA A 185 -18.83 -6.92 29.12
C ALA A 185 -17.55 -6.37 28.48
N GLY A 186 -16.44 -6.25 29.23
CA GLY A 186 -15.19 -5.69 28.72
C GLY A 186 -14.36 -6.71 27.94
N ALA A 187 -14.09 -7.86 28.55
CA ALA A 187 -13.21 -8.89 28.00
C ALA A 187 -13.65 -10.30 28.42
N TYR A 188 -13.18 -11.29 27.65
CA TYR A 188 -13.29 -12.71 27.98
C TYR A 188 -11.90 -13.31 28.24
N GLY A 189 -11.87 -14.51 28.79
CA GLY A 189 -10.63 -15.23 29.09
C GLY A 189 -10.38 -16.37 28.10
N LEU A 190 -9.14 -16.50 27.62
CA LEU A 190 -8.64 -17.70 26.94
C LEU A 190 -7.97 -18.62 27.97
N LEU A 191 -8.51 -19.82 28.15
CA LEU A 191 -8.00 -20.74 29.16
C LEU A 191 -6.55 -21.15 28.89
N ASP A 192 -5.68 -20.92 29.88
CA ASP A 192 -4.30 -21.39 29.89
C ASP A 192 -4.15 -22.63 30.76
N ALA A 193 -4.59 -22.54 32.01
CA ALA A 193 -4.53 -23.62 32.98
C ALA A 193 -5.77 -23.65 33.88
N GLU A 194 -6.12 -24.83 34.38
CA GLU A 194 -7.20 -25.04 35.35
C GLU A 194 -6.79 -26.16 36.33
N ASN A 195 -7.15 -25.99 37.60
CA ASN A 195 -6.86 -26.91 38.70
C ASN A 195 -8.08 -27.05 39.64
N PRO A 196 -8.68 -28.25 39.78
CA PRO A 196 -8.26 -29.52 39.20
C PRO A 196 -8.35 -29.55 37.67
N ALA A 197 -7.51 -30.37 37.04
CA ALA A 197 -7.53 -30.53 35.59
C ALA A 197 -8.75 -31.32 35.13
N ALA A 198 -9.39 -30.92 34.01
CA ALA A 198 -10.41 -31.75 33.37
C ALA A 198 -9.84 -33.07 32.84
N ALA A 199 -10.69 -34.10 32.82
CA ALA A 199 -10.37 -35.39 32.23
C ALA A 199 -10.09 -35.30 30.72
N SER A 200 -10.80 -34.41 30.02
CA SER A 200 -10.57 -34.06 28.63
C SER A 200 -10.82 -32.57 28.43
N ARG A 201 -10.15 -31.98 27.43
CA ARG A 201 -10.26 -30.56 27.09
C ARG A 201 -10.35 -30.38 25.58
N PRO A 202 -11.09 -29.34 25.11
CA PRO A 202 -10.96 -28.87 23.73
C PRO A 202 -9.51 -28.54 23.39
N GLN A 203 -9.17 -28.56 22.10
CA GLN A 203 -7.83 -28.26 21.63
C GLN A 203 -7.46 -26.82 21.99
N GLN A 204 -6.37 -26.61 22.72
CA GLN A 204 -5.86 -25.27 22.95
C GLN A 204 -5.26 -24.71 21.65
N LYS A 205 -5.64 -23.48 21.31
CA LYS A 205 -5.03 -22.78 20.18
C LYS A 205 -3.59 -22.43 20.51
N ALA A 206 -2.70 -22.62 19.55
CA ALA A 206 -1.32 -22.20 19.68
C ALA A 206 -1.20 -20.68 19.97
N GLN A 207 -0.06 -20.29 20.51
CA GLN A 207 0.29 -18.88 20.64
C GLN A 207 0.14 -18.18 19.28
N PRO A 208 -0.44 -16.97 19.24
CA PRO A 208 -0.51 -16.21 17.99
C PRO A 208 0.89 -15.96 17.41
N GLU A 209 1.04 -16.14 16.11
CA GLU A 209 2.30 -15.88 15.41
C GLU A 209 2.65 -14.40 15.41
N LEU A 210 3.95 -14.10 15.53
CA LEU A 210 4.47 -12.75 15.39
C LEU A 210 4.57 -12.40 13.90
N ASP A 211 3.56 -11.69 13.41
CA ASP A 211 3.51 -11.25 12.03
C ASP A 211 3.97 -9.79 11.91
N ASN A 212 5.05 -9.59 11.15
CA ASN A 212 5.65 -8.28 10.91
C ASN A 212 5.15 -7.61 9.63
N GLY A 213 4.41 -8.35 8.79
CA GLY A 213 3.93 -7.92 7.49
C GLY A 213 5.03 -7.45 6.52
N PRO A 214 4.65 -7.14 5.27
CA PRO A 214 5.55 -6.55 4.28
C PRO A 214 5.57 -5.01 4.32
N ASN A 215 4.89 -4.39 5.28
CA ASN A 215 4.64 -2.94 5.28
C ASN A 215 5.94 -2.11 5.27
N LEU A 216 7.01 -2.59 5.92
CA LEU A 216 8.32 -1.94 5.89
C LEU A 216 8.90 -1.89 4.47
N SER A 217 8.95 -3.03 3.77
CA SER A 217 9.51 -3.07 2.42
C SER A 217 8.67 -2.26 1.44
N TYR A 218 7.34 -2.27 1.58
CA TYR A 218 6.45 -1.40 0.80
C TYR A 218 6.68 0.08 1.08
N SER A 219 6.87 0.48 2.34
CA SER A 219 7.19 1.88 2.66
C SER A 219 8.48 2.34 1.98
N LEU A 220 9.52 1.49 1.98
CA LEU A 220 10.79 1.77 1.32
C LEU A 220 10.63 1.86 -0.21
N GLN A 221 9.80 1.02 -0.81
CA GLN A 221 9.47 1.10 -2.23
C GLN A 221 8.81 2.45 -2.59
N TRP A 222 7.86 2.91 -1.78
CA TRP A 222 7.23 4.22 -2.00
C TRP A 222 8.22 5.38 -1.90
N TYR A 223 9.14 5.35 -0.92
CA TYR A 223 10.22 6.32 -0.86
C TYR A 223 11.15 6.24 -2.08
N ALA A 224 11.46 5.04 -2.56
CA ALA A 224 12.27 4.85 -3.76
C ALA A 224 11.58 5.44 -5.01
N PHE A 225 10.26 5.28 -5.17
CA PHE A 225 9.51 5.90 -6.27
C PHE A 225 9.47 7.43 -6.19
N ALA A 226 9.35 7.97 -4.98
CA ALA A 226 9.41 9.41 -4.73
C ALA A 226 10.76 10.01 -5.19
N VAL A 227 11.87 9.28 -5.02
CA VAL A 227 13.19 9.72 -5.50
C VAL A 227 13.36 9.47 -7.00
N LEU A 228 12.94 8.29 -7.48
CA LEU A 228 13.12 7.85 -8.85
C LEU A 228 12.47 8.81 -9.87
N ILE A 229 11.30 9.37 -9.56
CA ILE A 229 10.62 10.30 -10.46
C ILE A 229 11.46 11.55 -10.75
N TYR A 230 12.20 12.06 -9.77
CA TYR A 230 13.12 13.18 -9.96
C TYR A 230 14.36 12.77 -10.76
N VAL A 231 14.90 11.58 -10.50
CA VAL A 231 16.01 11.02 -11.29
C VAL A 231 15.62 10.96 -12.76
N VAL A 232 14.42 10.44 -13.07
CA VAL A 232 13.89 10.38 -14.43
C VAL A 232 13.69 11.78 -15.02
N TYR A 233 13.16 12.74 -14.26
CA TYR A 233 12.96 14.11 -14.73
C TYR A 233 14.29 14.78 -15.12
N PHE A 234 15.29 14.76 -14.23
CA PHE A 234 16.60 15.38 -14.49
C PHE A 234 17.39 14.63 -15.56
N TRP A 235 17.29 13.30 -15.61
CA TRP A 235 17.89 12.51 -16.68
C TRP A 235 17.26 12.87 -18.04
N SER A 236 15.93 13.00 -18.11
CA SER A 236 15.23 13.41 -19.33
C SER A 236 15.63 14.83 -19.76
N ALA A 237 15.78 15.76 -18.81
CA ALA A 237 16.28 17.10 -19.10
C ALA A 237 17.71 17.08 -19.66
N ARG A 238 18.59 16.25 -19.11
CA ARG A 238 19.96 16.07 -19.61
C ARG A 238 19.98 15.43 -21.00
N GLN A 239 19.16 14.40 -21.23
CA GLN A 239 19.04 13.75 -22.55
C GLN A 239 18.54 14.73 -23.60
N LYS A 240 17.57 15.60 -23.26
CA LYS A 240 17.10 16.62 -24.19
C LYS A 240 18.22 17.57 -24.64
N VAL A 241 19.02 18.09 -23.72
CA VAL A 241 20.16 18.97 -24.08
C VAL A 241 21.14 18.25 -25.00
N ARG A 242 21.50 17.01 -24.64
CA ARG A 242 22.44 16.21 -25.42
C ARG A 242 21.91 15.93 -26.83
N ASN A 243 20.62 15.62 -26.98
CA ASN A 243 20.00 15.41 -28.28
C ASN A 243 19.95 16.71 -29.09
N ASP A 244 19.53 17.82 -28.49
CA ASP A 244 19.49 19.13 -29.16
C ASP A 244 20.92 19.55 -29.64
N GLU A 245 21.98 19.23 -28.88
CA GLU A 245 23.37 19.47 -29.27
C GLU A 245 23.85 18.58 -30.43
N LEU A 246 23.46 17.29 -30.43
CA LEU A 246 23.78 16.37 -31.52
C LEU A 246 23.07 16.78 -32.81
N ASP A 247 21.78 17.15 -32.71
CA ASP A 247 21.00 17.62 -33.85
C ASP A 247 21.61 18.88 -34.46
N ALA A 248 22.09 19.81 -33.62
CA ALA A 248 22.78 21.01 -34.07
C ALA A 248 24.12 20.71 -34.75
N GLN A 249 24.89 19.73 -34.27
CA GLN A 249 26.14 19.29 -34.89
C GLN A 249 25.89 18.65 -36.25
N VAL A 250 24.94 17.72 -36.33
CA VAL A 250 24.55 17.06 -37.59
C VAL A 250 24.08 18.11 -38.59
N ALA A 251 23.25 19.05 -38.18
CA ALA A 251 22.80 20.10 -39.07
C ALA A 251 23.94 21.01 -39.56
N ALA A 252 24.88 21.38 -38.69
CA ALA A 252 26.05 22.16 -39.09
C ALA A 252 27.00 21.39 -40.02
N GLU A 253 27.12 20.07 -39.84
CA GLU A 253 27.88 19.19 -40.74
C GLU A 253 27.22 19.09 -42.11
N LEU A 254 25.90 18.89 -42.15
CA LEU A 254 25.12 18.89 -43.39
C LEU A 254 25.21 20.26 -44.09
N GLU A 255 25.08 21.37 -43.36
CA GLU A 255 25.17 22.71 -43.93
C GLU A 255 26.55 22.97 -44.55
N ARG A 256 27.65 22.56 -43.89
CA ARG A 256 29.01 22.65 -44.46
C ARG A 256 29.18 21.76 -45.68
N TYR A 257 28.69 20.52 -45.60
CA TYR A 257 28.81 19.55 -46.70
C TYR A 257 28.02 20.00 -47.93
N TYR A 258 26.81 20.54 -47.78
CA TYR A 258 26.03 21.03 -48.92
C TYR A 258 26.48 22.42 -49.38
N GLY A 259 26.94 23.27 -48.46
CA GLY A 259 27.48 24.58 -48.78
C GLY A 259 28.70 24.55 -49.69
N GLN A 260 29.48 23.46 -49.70
CA GLN A 260 30.63 23.32 -50.62
C GLN A 260 30.22 23.24 -52.11
N PHE A 261 28.97 22.87 -52.38
CA PHE A 261 28.47 22.70 -53.75
C PHE A 261 27.87 23.97 -54.32
N TYR A 262 27.73 25.05 -53.54
CA TYR A 262 27.09 26.28 -53.97
C TYR A 262 27.95 27.51 -53.61
N ASN A 263 28.14 28.41 -54.57
CA ASN A 263 28.84 29.69 -54.34
C ASN A 263 27.98 30.69 -53.55
N GLU A 264 28.57 31.84 -53.16
CA GLU A 264 27.87 32.94 -52.47
C GLU A 264 26.63 33.46 -53.22
N ASP A 265 26.63 33.38 -54.57
CA ASP A 265 25.51 33.74 -55.43
C ASP A 265 24.43 32.64 -55.55
N GLY A 266 24.60 31.51 -54.85
CA GLY A 266 23.70 30.35 -54.89
C GLY A 266 23.81 29.52 -56.16
N THR A 267 24.88 29.69 -56.94
CA THR A 267 25.14 28.91 -58.17
C THR A 267 25.88 27.62 -57.82
N TYR A 268 25.42 26.49 -58.36
CA TYR A 268 26.08 25.19 -58.17
C TYR A 268 27.49 25.19 -58.78
N VAL A 269 28.47 24.72 -58.02
CA VAL A 269 29.90 24.67 -58.39
C VAL A 269 30.55 23.29 -58.17
N GLY A 270 29.73 22.28 -57.87
CA GLY A 270 30.21 20.91 -57.70
C GLY A 270 30.67 20.25 -58.99
N GLU A 271 31.61 19.31 -58.88
CA GLU A 271 31.98 18.40 -59.97
C GLU A 271 30.97 17.24 -60.14
N GLU A 272 30.18 16.91 -59.11
CA GLU A 272 29.09 15.92 -59.20
C GLU A 272 27.87 16.50 -59.94
N ASP A 273 27.00 15.65 -60.49
CA ASP A 273 25.72 16.09 -61.08
C ASP A 273 24.82 16.67 -59.98
N GLU A 274 24.39 17.93 -60.15
CA GLU A 274 23.51 18.65 -59.21
C GLU A 274 22.25 17.84 -58.88
N ALA A 275 21.69 17.08 -59.84
CA ALA A 275 20.51 16.26 -59.62
C ALA A 275 20.76 15.11 -58.62
N VAL A 276 21.99 14.61 -58.51
CA VAL A 276 22.37 13.58 -57.54
C VAL A 276 22.52 14.20 -56.14
N VAL A 277 23.07 15.40 -56.04
CA VAL A 277 23.20 16.14 -54.77
C VAL A 277 21.83 16.56 -54.23
N LEU A 278 20.94 17.03 -55.10
CA LEU A 278 19.56 17.38 -54.76
C LEU A 278 18.75 16.15 -54.31
N ARG A 279 18.91 14.99 -54.95
CA ARG A 279 18.25 13.75 -54.51
C ARG A 279 18.73 13.29 -53.13
N LYS A 280 20.02 13.47 -52.82
CA LYS A 280 20.57 13.22 -51.46
C LYS A 280 20.00 14.21 -50.44
N MET A 281 19.79 15.48 -50.80
CA MET A 281 19.10 16.46 -49.95
C MET A 281 17.61 16.14 -49.76
N GLU A 282 16.93 15.58 -50.76
CA GLU A 282 15.52 15.20 -50.67
C GLU A 282 15.30 14.00 -49.73
N MET A 283 16.24 13.04 -49.69
CA MET A 283 16.26 11.98 -48.66
C MET A 283 16.40 12.53 -47.22
N ILE A 284 16.97 13.71 -47.05
CA ILE A 284 17.05 14.41 -45.75
C ILE A 284 15.69 15.05 -45.39
N ASP A 285 14.86 15.38 -46.38
CA ASP A 285 13.49 15.86 -46.15
C ASP A 285 12.54 14.75 -45.67
N ASP A 286 12.99 13.50 -45.52
CA ASP A 286 12.26 12.45 -44.79
C ASP A 286 12.69 12.33 -43.31
N MET A 287 13.65 13.14 -42.85
CA MET A 287 14.09 13.16 -41.46
C MET A 287 13.05 13.81 -40.51
N PRO A 288 13.02 13.43 -39.22
CA PRO A 288 12.04 13.93 -38.27
C PRO A 288 12.03 15.47 -38.19
N SER A 289 10.86 16.03 -37.95
CA SER A 289 10.52 17.45 -38.13
C SER A 289 11.42 18.47 -37.41
N HIS A 290 12.14 18.07 -36.37
CA HIS A 290 13.11 18.93 -35.67
C HIS A 290 14.43 19.12 -36.44
N MET A 291 14.76 18.27 -37.41
CA MET A 291 15.95 18.38 -38.26
C MET A 291 15.70 19.22 -39.52
N LYS A 292 14.47 19.17 -40.06
CA LYS A 292 14.09 19.87 -41.31
C LYS A 292 14.22 21.40 -41.23
N SER A 293 14.00 22.00 -40.06
CA SER A 293 14.07 23.46 -39.89
C SER A 293 15.50 24.01 -39.84
N ILE A 294 16.51 23.15 -39.72
CA ILE A 294 17.91 23.54 -39.56
C ILE A 294 18.67 23.48 -40.89
N VAL A 295 18.20 22.70 -41.87
CA VAL A 295 18.92 22.39 -43.12
C VAL A 295 18.63 23.37 -44.28
N ARG A 296 17.59 24.22 -44.20
CA ARG A 296 17.23 25.07 -45.35
C ARG A 296 18.19 26.27 -45.50
N PRO A 297 18.86 26.43 -46.66
CA PRO A 297 19.54 27.68 -46.97
C PRO A 297 18.52 28.83 -47.05
N ARG A 298 18.86 29.97 -46.45
CA ARG A 298 17.99 31.16 -46.39
C ARG A 298 17.78 31.67 -47.84
N PRO A 299 16.54 31.75 -48.36
CA PRO A 299 16.31 32.19 -49.73
C PRO A 299 16.78 33.63 -49.94
N ALA A 300 17.41 33.90 -51.08
CA ALA A 300 17.90 35.21 -51.46
C ALA A 300 16.77 36.26 -51.40
N ARG A 301 17.02 37.39 -50.73
CA ARG A 301 16.10 38.54 -50.72
C ARG A 301 15.99 39.08 -52.15
N LYS A 302 14.82 38.93 -52.79
CA LYS A 302 14.49 39.63 -54.04
C LYS A 302 14.59 41.15 -53.79
N ARG A 303 15.49 41.85 -54.48
CA ARG A 303 15.53 43.32 -54.50
C ARG A 303 14.19 43.85 -55.01
N SER A 304 13.60 44.79 -54.27
CA SER A 304 12.34 45.45 -54.63
C SER A 304 12.65 46.86 -55.11
N ARG A 305 12.12 47.17 -56.30
CA ARG A 305 12.06 48.44 -57.05
C ARG A 305 13.32 48.91 -57.82
N PRO A 306 13.15 49.33 -59.10
CA PRO A 306 14.14 50.11 -59.85
C PRO A 306 14.38 51.46 -59.16
N THR A 307 15.59 51.99 -59.29
CA THR A 307 15.97 53.33 -58.81
C THR A 307 15.56 54.40 -59.82
N ASP A 308 15.19 55.59 -59.35
CA ASP A 308 14.68 56.72 -60.16
C ASP A 308 15.61 57.12 -61.33
N GLU A 309 16.91 56.78 -61.27
CA GLU A 309 17.88 56.97 -62.37
C GLU A 309 17.56 56.10 -63.61
N GLU A 310 16.99 54.90 -63.43
CA GLU A 310 16.58 54.01 -64.54
C GLU A 310 15.24 54.44 -65.18
N GLU A 311 14.44 55.27 -64.49
CA GLU A 311 13.21 55.86 -65.06
C GLU A 311 13.51 57.16 -65.85
N GLU A 312 14.54 57.93 -65.48
CA GLU A 312 14.99 59.10 -66.25
C GLU A 312 15.68 58.73 -67.58
N ASP A 313 16.54 57.69 -67.59
CA ASP A 313 17.20 57.21 -68.82
C ASP A 313 16.19 56.63 -69.84
N ALA A 314 15.11 55.99 -69.37
CA ALA A 314 14.03 55.49 -70.23
C ALA A 314 13.14 56.61 -70.80
N PHE A 315 13.11 57.79 -70.18
CA PHE A 315 12.35 58.95 -70.66
C PHE A 315 13.11 59.74 -71.73
N LEU A 316 14.46 59.75 -71.66
CA LEU A 316 15.32 60.43 -72.63
C LEU A 316 15.45 59.66 -73.96
N ASP A 317 15.43 58.32 -73.92
CA ASP A 317 15.41 57.46 -75.13
C ASP A 317 14.06 57.47 -75.89
N GLY A 318 13.00 58.04 -75.29
CA GLY A 318 11.66 58.15 -75.90
C GLY A 318 11.42 59.42 -76.73
N LEU A 319 12.38 60.36 -76.78
CA LEU A 319 12.23 61.67 -77.44
C LEU A 319 13.21 61.92 -78.61
N SER A 320 13.93 60.91 -79.09
CA SER A 320 14.76 60.95 -80.31
C SER A 320 14.13 60.21 -81.49
#